data_AF-A0A6J0NTS7-F1
#
_entry.id   AF-A0A6J0NTS7-F1
#
_cell.length_a   1.000
_cell.length_b   1.000
_cell.length_c   1.000
_cell.angle_alpha   90.00
_cell.angle_beta   90.00
_cell.angle_gamma   90.00
#
_symmetry.space_group_name_H-M   'P 1'
#
loop_
_entity.id
_entity.type
_entity.pdbx_description
1 polymer ?
#
loop_
_entity_poly.entity_id
_entity_poly.type
_entity_poly.pdbx_seq_one_letter_code
_entity_poly.pdbx_strand_id
1 'polypeptide(L)'
;MFTVFGFDVSRCALNFRLSDSPLMIRQYFIDEDDTVPQKIVLRPDSPRGTHFRRAGPRQRVVFDSDDVVACIVTCGGLCPGLNTVIREIVCGLSYMYGVKKILGIDEGYRGFYARNTIDLDLKTVNDIHKRGRTILGTSRGGHDTTKIVDSIQDSGINQVYIIGGDGSQKGAAVIFQEIRRCGLKVAVAGISKTIDNDIPIID
;
A
#
# COMPACT_ATOMS: atom_id res chain seq x y z
N MET A 1 -14.44 -3.58 -6.55
CA MET A 1 -13.87 -4.33 -5.41
C MET A 1 -12.44 -3.84 -5.18
N PHE A 2 -11.98 -3.71 -3.92
CA PHE A 2 -10.58 -3.38 -3.62
C PHE A 2 -9.93 -4.56 -2.95
N THR A 3 -8.74 -4.93 -3.42
CA THR A 3 -7.95 -5.98 -2.80
C THR A 3 -6.61 -5.43 -2.41
N VAL A 4 -6.33 -5.49 -1.11
CA VAL A 4 -5.02 -5.19 -0.57
C VAL A 4 -4.20 -6.46 -0.74
N PHE A 5 -3.28 -6.47 -1.69
CA PHE A 5 -2.26 -7.52 -1.70
C PHE A 5 -1.31 -7.27 -0.54
N GLY A 6 -1.18 -8.27 0.32
CA GLY A 6 -0.42 -8.20 1.56
C GLY A 6 0.98 -7.63 1.35
N PHE A 7 1.30 -6.68 2.23
CA PHE A 7 2.58 -5.99 2.33
C PHE A 7 3.68 -7.00 2.71
N ASP A 8 4.45 -7.52 1.76
CA ASP A 8 5.62 -8.36 2.06
C ASP A 8 6.85 -7.47 2.27
N VAL A 9 6.90 -6.79 3.42
CA VAL A 9 8.10 -6.03 3.86
C VAL A 9 9.27 -6.98 4.12
N SER A 10 9.00 -8.26 4.39
CA SER A 10 9.99 -9.33 4.59
C SER A 10 10.79 -9.67 3.32
N ARG A 11 10.36 -9.25 2.12
CA ARG A 11 11.17 -9.35 0.88
C ARG A 11 11.94 -8.09 0.53
N CYS A 12 11.88 -7.07 1.37
CA CYS A 12 12.68 -5.88 1.18
C CYS A 12 14.13 -6.24 1.52
N ALA A 13 14.98 -6.41 0.49
CA ALA A 13 16.34 -6.97 0.56
C ALA A 13 17.39 -6.10 1.28
N LEU A 14 16.94 -5.22 2.17
CA LEU A 14 17.78 -4.41 3.04
C LEU A 14 17.59 -4.99 4.44
N ASN A 15 18.68 -5.18 5.19
CA ASN A 15 18.61 -5.62 6.59
C ASN A 15 17.91 -4.54 7.43
N PHE A 16 16.58 -4.56 7.46
CA PHE A 16 15.77 -3.67 8.27
C PHE A 16 15.86 -4.10 9.73
N ARG A 17 15.96 -3.11 10.63
CA ARG A 17 15.83 -3.37 12.07
C ARG A 17 14.34 -3.50 12.38
N LEU A 18 13.96 -4.61 12.99
CA LEU A 18 12.59 -4.85 13.42
C LEU A 18 12.37 -4.32 14.84
N SER A 19 11.38 -3.44 15.00
CA SER A 19 10.88 -2.96 16.29
C SER A 19 9.56 -3.64 16.66
N ASP A 20 9.17 -3.55 17.94
CA ASP A 20 7.88 -4.07 18.39
C ASP A 20 6.74 -3.18 17.87
N SER A 21 5.66 -3.81 17.43
CA SER A 21 4.47 -3.13 16.94
C SER A 21 3.82 -2.30 18.04
N PRO A 22 3.43 -1.03 17.77
CA PRO A 22 2.73 -0.19 18.75
C PRO A 22 1.28 -0.63 19.00
N LEU A 23 0.78 -1.61 18.24
CA LEU A 23 -0.56 -2.16 18.39
C LEU A 23 -0.76 -2.79 19.78
N MET A 24 -1.70 -2.25 20.55
CA MET A 24 -2.00 -2.74 21.90
C MET A 24 -2.70 -4.11 21.91
N ILE A 25 -3.41 -4.47 20.84
CA ILE A 25 -4.20 -5.71 20.78
C ILE A 25 -3.34 -6.87 20.27
N ARG A 26 -2.62 -7.53 21.18
CA ARG A 26 -1.69 -8.63 20.84
C ARG A 26 -2.37 -9.95 20.41
N GLN A 27 -3.65 -10.11 20.70
CA GLN A 27 -4.37 -11.39 20.51
C GLN A 27 -4.61 -11.77 19.03
N TYR A 28 -4.41 -10.85 18.09
CA TYR A 28 -4.71 -11.06 16.66
C TYR A 28 -3.47 -10.95 15.75
N PHE A 29 -2.26 -11.01 16.31
CA PHE A 29 -1.06 -11.04 15.49
C PHE A 29 -0.97 -12.35 14.71
N ILE A 30 -0.58 -12.21 13.45
CA ILE A 30 -0.39 -13.31 12.53
C ILE A 30 1.10 -13.63 12.48
N ASP A 31 1.43 -14.92 12.39
CA ASP A 31 2.82 -15.36 12.25
C ASP A 31 3.41 -15.02 10.86
N GLU A 32 4.73 -15.01 10.72
CA GLU A 32 5.40 -14.79 9.43
C GLU A 32 5.16 -15.95 8.46
N ASP A 33 4.96 -17.16 8.99
CA ASP A 33 4.76 -18.38 8.23
C ASP A 33 3.28 -18.76 8.06
N ASP A 34 2.33 -17.93 8.55
CA ASP A 34 0.91 -18.18 8.36
C ASP A 34 0.52 -18.02 6.88
N THR A 35 -0.01 -19.10 6.29
CA THR A 35 -0.37 -19.16 4.89
C THR A 35 -1.76 -19.75 4.67
N VAL A 36 -2.43 -19.26 3.63
CA VAL A 36 -3.73 -19.72 3.17
C VAL A 36 -3.53 -20.48 1.84
N PRO A 37 -3.96 -21.75 1.73
CA PRO A 37 -3.84 -22.49 0.48
C PRO A 37 -4.75 -21.90 -0.59
N GLN A 38 -4.27 -21.82 -1.83
CA GLN A 38 -5.10 -21.43 -2.98
C GLN A 38 -6.22 -22.44 -3.24
N LYS A 39 -5.93 -23.72 -3.03
CA LYS A 39 -6.86 -24.83 -3.22
C LYS A 39 -6.95 -25.66 -1.96
N ILE A 40 -8.12 -25.64 -1.32
CA ILE A 40 -8.37 -26.35 -0.06
C ILE A 40 -8.58 -27.86 -0.31
N VAL A 41 -9.18 -28.22 -1.45
CA VAL A 41 -9.45 -29.61 -1.81
C VAL A 41 -8.29 -30.20 -2.60
N LEU A 42 -7.52 -31.07 -1.96
CA LEU A 42 -6.39 -31.79 -2.55
C LEU A 42 -6.72 -33.29 -2.69
N ARG A 43 -6.21 -33.93 -3.75
CA ARG A 43 -6.21 -35.40 -3.85
C ARG A 43 -4.98 -35.94 -3.11
N PRO A 44 -5.02 -37.14 -2.51
CA PRO A 44 -3.89 -37.70 -1.76
C PRO A 44 -2.56 -37.70 -2.55
N ASP A 45 -2.64 -37.88 -3.86
CA ASP A 45 -1.47 -38.04 -4.75
C ASP A 45 -1.08 -36.73 -5.46
N SER A 46 -1.73 -35.61 -5.13
CA SER A 46 -1.50 -34.33 -5.80
C SER A 46 -0.26 -33.61 -5.27
N PRO A 47 0.48 -32.89 -6.13
CA PRO A 47 1.63 -32.10 -5.70
C PRO A 47 1.21 -31.02 -4.71
N ARG A 48 2.17 -30.58 -3.89
CA ARG A 48 1.98 -29.51 -2.90
C ARG A 48 1.44 -28.26 -3.62
N GLY A 49 0.25 -27.81 -3.23
CA GLY A 49 -0.44 -26.69 -3.88
C GLY A 49 0.21 -25.32 -3.59
N THR A 50 -0.21 -24.30 -4.34
CA THR A 50 0.17 -22.91 -4.09
C THR A 50 -0.44 -22.42 -2.78
N HIS A 51 0.36 -21.71 -1.97
CA HIS A 51 -0.08 -21.08 -0.73
C HIS A 51 0.23 -19.58 -0.78
N PHE A 52 -0.66 -18.77 -0.22
CA PHE A 52 -0.50 -17.32 -0.10
C PHE A 52 -0.23 -16.95 1.35
N ARG A 53 0.65 -15.98 1.59
CA ARG A 53 0.85 -15.44 2.94
C ARG A 53 -0.38 -14.70 3.42
N ARG A 54 -0.78 -14.93 4.67
CA ARG A 54 -1.95 -14.27 5.25
C ARG A 54 -1.62 -12.82 5.62
N ALA A 55 -2.40 -11.88 5.10
CA ALA A 55 -2.29 -10.47 5.47
C ALA A 55 -2.88 -10.22 6.87
N GLY A 56 -2.26 -9.31 7.63
CA GLY A 56 -2.74 -8.85 8.93
C GLY A 56 -1.62 -8.30 9.81
N PRO A 57 -1.94 -7.85 11.03
CA PRO A 57 -0.98 -7.19 11.90
C PRO A 57 0.11 -8.18 12.35
N ARG A 58 1.35 -7.67 12.47
CA ARG A 58 2.50 -8.44 12.94
C ARG A 58 3.00 -7.90 14.28
N GLN A 59 3.57 -8.78 15.09
CA GLN A 59 4.15 -8.40 16.38
C GLN A 59 5.34 -7.45 16.19
N ARG A 60 6.10 -7.61 15.10
CA ARG A 60 7.23 -6.77 14.77
C ARG A 60 6.98 -5.99 13.48
N VAL A 61 7.42 -4.74 13.46
CA VAL A 61 7.31 -3.82 12.31
C VAL A 61 8.69 -3.31 11.91
N VAL A 62 8.78 -2.84 10.66
CA VAL A 62 10.04 -2.36 10.07
C VAL A 62 10.28 -0.87 10.30
N PHE A 63 9.21 -0.10 10.45
CA PHE A 63 9.29 1.35 10.62
C PHE A 63 8.71 1.72 11.98
N ASP A 64 9.46 2.53 12.74
CA ASP A 64 8.94 3.19 13.93
C ASP A 64 7.99 4.31 13.53
N SER A 65 6.90 4.46 14.28
CA SER A 65 5.78 5.34 13.94
C SER A 65 6.18 6.81 13.75
N ASP A 66 7.14 7.28 14.54
CA ASP A 66 7.64 8.66 14.48
C ASP A 66 8.50 8.93 13.23
N ASP A 67 9.09 7.89 12.64
CA ASP A 67 9.92 8.00 11.44
C ASP A 67 9.10 7.84 10.16
N VAL A 68 7.85 7.37 10.24
CA VAL A 68 7.02 7.11 9.07
C VAL A 68 6.58 8.42 8.40
N VAL A 69 6.88 8.51 7.11
CA VAL A 69 6.28 9.46 6.18
C VAL A 69 5.57 8.64 5.10
N ALA A 70 4.27 8.51 5.26
CA ALA A 70 3.43 7.73 4.35
C ALA A 70 2.90 8.62 3.22
N CYS A 71 2.83 8.09 2.00
CA CYS A 71 2.13 8.72 0.90
C CYS A 71 1.06 7.80 0.31
N ILE A 72 -0.07 8.38 -0.11
CA ILE A 72 -1.18 7.68 -0.77
C ILE A 72 -1.38 8.30 -2.15
N VAL A 73 -1.50 7.48 -3.18
CA VAL A 73 -1.76 7.92 -4.55
C VAL A 73 -2.89 7.09 -5.17
N THR A 74 -3.84 7.76 -5.83
CA THR A 74 -4.91 7.11 -6.59
C THR A 74 -4.68 7.26 -8.09
N CYS A 75 -4.65 6.13 -8.81
CA CYS A 75 -4.36 6.07 -10.24
C CYS A 75 -5.46 5.34 -11.03
N GLY A 76 -5.58 5.69 -12.31
CA GLY A 76 -6.47 5.06 -13.27
C GLY A 76 -7.90 5.64 -13.28
N GLY A 77 -8.87 4.81 -13.70
CA GLY A 77 -10.27 5.20 -13.74
C GLY A 77 -10.92 5.27 -12.35
N LEU A 78 -11.88 6.17 -12.18
CA LEU A 78 -12.67 6.30 -10.96
C LEU A 78 -13.45 5.02 -10.66
N CYS A 79 -13.57 4.68 -9.39
CA CYS A 79 -14.33 3.54 -8.86
C CYS A 79 -14.99 3.97 -7.55
N PRO A 80 -16.21 3.50 -7.23
CA PRO A 80 -16.78 3.70 -5.91
C PRO A 80 -15.84 3.16 -4.82
N GLY A 81 -15.75 3.86 -3.69
CA GLY A 81 -14.98 3.44 -2.50
C GLY A 81 -13.51 3.88 -2.44
N LEU A 82 -13.00 4.64 -3.42
CA LEU A 82 -11.62 5.18 -3.37
C LEU A 82 -11.38 6.03 -2.11
N ASN A 83 -12.30 6.94 -1.81
CA ASN A 83 -12.25 7.75 -0.59
C ASN A 83 -12.33 6.91 0.68
N THR A 84 -13.07 5.80 0.66
CA THR A 84 -13.12 4.85 1.78
C THR A 84 -11.75 4.23 2.01
N VAL A 85 -11.08 3.75 0.96
CA VAL A 85 -9.72 3.20 1.07
C VAL A 85 -8.73 4.23 1.61
N ILE A 86 -8.73 5.46 1.07
CA ILE A 86 -7.88 6.55 1.58
C ILE A 86 -8.13 6.78 3.07
N ARG A 87 -9.41 6.89 3.46
CA ARG A 87 -9.79 7.09 4.87
C ARG A 87 -9.30 5.97 5.76
N GLU A 88 -9.53 4.71 5.39
CA GLU A 88 -9.13 3.57 6.23
C GLU A 88 -7.61 3.45 6.38
N ILE A 89 -6.84 3.78 5.33
CA ILE A 89 -5.37 3.83 5.44
C ILE A 89 -4.96 4.93 6.42
N VAL A 90 -5.50 6.15 6.27
CA VAL A 90 -5.18 7.28 7.16
C VAL A 90 -5.58 6.98 8.61
N CYS A 91 -6.80 6.49 8.83
CA CYS A 91 -7.26 6.10 10.15
C CYS A 91 -6.42 4.97 10.75
N GLY A 92 -6.05 3.96 9.96
CA GLY A 92 -5.19 2.87 10.42
C GLY A 92 -3.80 3.35 10.82
N LEU A 93 -3.14 4.12 9.95
CA LEU A 93 -1.82 4.67 10.22
C LEU A 93 -1.83 5.59 11.45
N SER A 94 -2.81 6.48 11.57
CA SER A 94 -2.88 7.41 12.70
C SER A 94 -3.34 6.75 14.02
N TYR A 95 -4.48 6.04 14.03
CA TYR A 95 -5.03 5.50 15.28
C TYR A 95 -4.32 4.23 15.76
N MET A 96 -3.98 3.32 14.84
CA MET A 96 -3.40 2.03 15.22
C MET A 96 -1.88 2.08 15.35
N TYR A 97 -1.22 2.87 14.50
CA TYR A 97 0.24 2.93 14.43
C TYR A 97 0.82 4.28 14.88
N GLY A 98 0.02 5.29 15.22
CA GLY A 98 0.53 6.57 15.73
C GLY A 98 1.30 7.41 14.71
N VAL A 99 1.15 7.13 13.41
CA VAL A 99 1.84 7.86 12.34
C VAL A 99 1.29 9.27 12.23
N LYS A 100 2.20 10.26 12.24
CA LYS A 100 1.88 11.69 12.26
C LYS A 100 1.88 12.35 10.88
N LYS A 101 2.70 11.85 9.93
CA LYS A 101 2.89 12.47 8.62
C LYS A 101 2.37 11.55 7.51
N ILE A 102 1.21 11.90 6.97
CA ILE A 102 0.57 11.17 5.88
C ILE A 102 0.23 12.18 4.77
N LEU A 103 0.72 11.89 3.57
CA LEU A 103 0.63 12.74 2.40
C LEU A 103 -0.27 12.08 1.34
N GLY A 104 -1.05 12.88 0.63
CA GLY A 104 -1.76 12.49 -0.57
C GLY A 104 -1.06 13.06 -1.79
N ILE A 105 -0.86 12.26 -2.83
CA ILE A 105 -0.29 12.72 -4.11
C ILE A 105 -1.42 13.11 -5.05
N ASP A 106 -1.39 14.36 -5.50
CA ASP A 106 -2.44 14.93 -6.35
C ASP A 106 -2.40 14.36 -7.78
N GLU A 107 -3.57 14.06 -8.33
CA GLU A 107 -3.76 13.69 -9.74
C GLU A 107 -2.98 12.44 -10.19
N GLY A 108 -2.76 11.46 -9.32
CA GLY A 108 -2.09 10.19 -9.63
C GLY A 108 -0.57 10.32 -9.79
N TYR A 109 0.05 9.50 -10.64
CA TYR A 109 1.53 9.49 -10.74
C TYR A 109 2.15 10.83 -11.17
N ARG A 110 1.41 11.66 -11.90
CA ARG A 110 1.89 12.98 -12.32
C ARG A 110 2.12 13.93 -11.13
N GLY A 111 1.42 13.72 -10.01
CA GLY A 111 1.58 14.53 -8.80
C GLY A 111 2.99 14.47 -8.23
N PHE A 112 3.68 13.33 -8.39
CA PHE A 112 5.07 13.20 -7.99
C PHE A 112 5.99 14.16 -8.75
N TYR A 113 5.70 14.43 -10.03
CA TYR A 113 6.54 15.28 -10.87
C TYR A 113 6.46 16.75 -10.44
N ALA A 114 5.24 17.21 -10.13
CA ALA A 114 4.98 18.55 -9.64
C ALA A 114 5.27 18.71 -8.14
N ARG A 115 5.50 17.61 -7.42
CA ARG A 115 5.61 17.56 -5.96
C ARG A 115 4.36 18.14 -5.27
N ASN A 116 3.21 17.93 -5.89
CA ASN A 116 1.93 18.37 -5.35
C ASN A 116 1.43 17.36 -4.33
N THR A 117 1.64 17.68 -3.06
CA THR A 117 1.20 16.89 -1.91
C THR A 117 0.06 17.59 -1.16
N ILE A 118 -0.88 16.81 -0.66
CA ILE A 118 -1.97 17.24 0.21
C ILE A 118 -1.77 16.58 1.57
N ASP A 119 -1.79 17.35 2.66
CA ASP A 119 -1.72 16.76 4.00
C ASP A 119 -3.01 16.01 4.33
N LEU A 120 -2.87 14.74 4.69
CA LEU A 120 -3.97 13.87 5.08
C LEU A 120 -3.95 13.66 6.58
N ASP A 121 -4.92 14.26 7.26
CA ASP A 121 -5.19 14.01 8.67
C ASP A 121 -6.62 13.48 8.88
N LEU A 122 -6.93 13.10 10.13
CA LEU A 122 -8.24 12.58 10.52
C LEU A 122 -9.40 13.53 10.23
N LYS A 123 -9.15 14.85 10.19
CA LYS A 123 -10.15 15.87 9.87
C LYS A 123 -10.35 15.95 8.36
N THR A 124 -9.26 15.95 7.59
CA THR A 124 -9.27 15.97 6.12
C THR A 124 -9.97 14.76 5.54
N VAL A 125 -9.78 13.57 6.14
CA VAL A 125 -10.48 12.34 5.71
C VAL A 125 -11.83 12.13 6.39
N ASN A 126 -12.29 13.06 7.22
CA ASN A 126 -13.60 12.95 7.81
C ASN A 126 -14.68 13.04 6.71
N ASP A 127 -15.67 12.15 6.76
CA ASP A 127 -16.79 12.09 5.82
C ASP A 127 -16.47 11.94 4.32
N ILE A 128 -15.20 11.82 3.90
CA ILE A 128 -14.86 11.65 2.48
C ILE A 128 -15.45 10.38 1.86
N HIS A 129 -15.66 9.34 2.68
CA HIS A 129 -16.28 8.08 2.28
C HIS A 129 -17.74 8.25 1.79
N LYS A 130 -18.42 9.35 2.17
CA LYS A 130 -19.77 9.70 1.71
C LYS A 130 -19.76 10.38 0.33
N ARG A 131 -18.59 10.80 -0.14
CA ARG A 131 -18.41 11.52 -1.41
C ARG A 131 -17.91 10.56 -2.48
N GLY A 132 -18.50 10.66 -3.67
CA GLY A 132 -17.97 9.99 -4.87
C GLY A 132 -16.63 10.56 -5.31
N ARG A 133 -16.01 9.90 -6.31
CA ARG A 133 -14.67 10.22 -6.84
C ARG A 133 -13.56 9.97 -5.78
N THR A 134 -12.42 10.63 -5.94
CA THR A 134 -11.28 10.61 -5.00
C THR A 134 -10.92 12.05 -4.66
N ILE A 135 -10.63 12.34 -3.38
CA ILE A 135 -10.17 13.66 -2.94
C ILE A 135 -8.77 14.01 -3.48
N LEU A 136 -7.99 13.00 -3.89
CA LEU A 136 -6.64 13.17 -4.43
C LEU A 136 -6.61 13.36 -5.94
N GLY A 137 -7.75 13.30 -6.62
CA GLY A 137 -7.75 13.23 -8.08
C GLY A 137 -7.17 11.91 -8.62
N THR A 138 -7.21 11.71 -9.94
CA THR A 138 -6.65 10.50 -10.55
C THR A 138 -6.24 10.75 -11.99
N SER A 139 -5.23 10.03 -12.46
CA SER A 139 -4.75 10.11 -13.84
C SER A 139 -4.58 8.76 -14.49
N ARG A 140 -4.66 8.75 -15.82
CA ARG A 140 -4.31 7.61 -16.66
C ARG A 140 -3.01 7.93 -17.40
N GLY A 141 -2.21 6.89 -17.66
CA GLY A 141 -1.00 6.97 -18.48
C GLY A 141 0.27 7.28 -17.69
N GLY A 142 1.40 6.89 -18.30
CA GLY A 142 2.79 7.28 -18.00
C GLY A 142 3.22 7.35 -16.53
N HIS A 143 4.04 6.38 -16.10
CA HIS A 143 4.89 6.55 -14.91
C HIS A 143 6.33 6.80 -15.37
N ASP A 144 6.90 7.93 -14.98
CA ASP A 144 8.32 8.24 -15.12
C ASP A 144 8.98 7.85 -13.80
N THR A 145 9.50 6.62 -13.77
CA THR A 145 10.00 5.98 -12.55
C THR A 145 11.04 6.83 -11.85
N THR A 146 11.99 7.40 -12.59
CA THR A 146 13.06 8.24 -12.03
C THR A 146 12.48 9.43 -11.28
N LYS A 147 11.57 10.19 -11.92
CA LYS A 147 10.94 11.35 -11.26
C LYS A 147 10.11 10.97 -10.03
N ILE A 148 9.46 9.81 -10.06
CA ILE A 148 8.69 9.32 -8.90
C ILE A 148 9.63 8.99 -7.75
N VAL A 149 10.71 8.25 -8.01
CA VAL A 149 11.69 7.86 -7.00
C VAL A 149 12.42 9.07 -6.43
N ASP A 150 12.82 10.02 -7.28
CA ASP A 150 13.41 11.29 -6.86
C ASP A 150 12.46 12.07 -5.93
N SER A 151 11.17 12.15 -6.29
CA SER A 151 10.14 12.81 -5.49
C SER A 151 9.91 12.12 -4.14
N ILE A 152 9.93 10.77 -4.11
CA ILE A 152 9.84 9.96 -2.89
C ILE A 152 11.05 10.25 -1.99
N GLN A 153 12.26 10.25 -2.55
CA GLN A 153 13.50 10.50 -1.81
C GLN A 153 13.54 11.93 -1.25
N ASP A 154 13.27 12.94 -2.07
CA ASP A 154 13.30 14.34 -1.68
C ASP A 154 12.27 14.69 -0.61
N SER A 155 11.11 14.02 -0.65
CA SER A 155 10.04 14.21 0.32
C SER A 155 10.23 13.39 1.60
N GLY A 156 11.27 12.54 1.65
CA GLY A 156 11.55 11.63 2.76
C GLY A 156 10.48 10.54 2.95
N ILE A 157 9.73 10.20 1.90
CA ILE A 157 8.65 9.21 1.96
C ILE A 157 9.25 7.81 2.10
N ASN A 158 8.80 7.06 3.11
CA ASN A 158 9.26 5.69 3.35
C ASN A 158 8.15 4.64 3.26
N GLN A 159 6.89 5.06 3.09
CA GLN A 159 5.78 4.17 2.79
C GLN A 159 4.94 4.76 1.65
N VAL A 160 4.69 3.97 0.60
CA VAL A 160 3.98 4.40 -0.61
C VAL A 160 2.79 3.46 -0.84
N TYR A 161 1.57 3.99 -0.76
CA TYR A 161 0.34 3.26 -1.02
C TYR A 161 -0.24 3.64 -2.38
N ILE A 162 -0.21 2.70 -3.32
CA ILE A 162 -0.64 2.90 -4.72
C ILE A 162 -1.98 2.21 -4.93
N ILE A 163 -3.04 3.01 -5.06
CA ILE A 163 -4.39 2.53 -5.30
C ILE A 163 -4.69 2.62 -6.79
N GLY A 164 -4.85 1.50 -7.49
CA GLY A 164 -5.07 1.50 -8.93
C GLY A 164 -5.22 0.12 -9.56
N GLY A 165 -5.54 0.10 -10.85
CA GLY A 165 -5.69 -1.15 -11.62
C GLY A 165 -4.35 -1.68 -12.15
N ASP A 166 -4.39 -2.64 -13.07
CA ASP A 166 -3.21 -3.38 -13.55
C ASP A 166 -2.06 -2.49 -14.04
N GLY A 167 -2.36 -1.45 -14.82
CA GLY A 167 -1.34 -0.51 -15.30
C GLY A 167 -0.65 0.23 -14.15
N SER A 168 -1.37 0.53 -13.08
CA SER A 168 -0.82 1.16 -11.89
C SER A 168 0.02 0.17 -11.09
N GLN A 169 -0.42 -1.09 -10.96
CA GLN A 169 0.34 -2.15 -10.28
C GLN A 169 1.63 -2.52 -11.02
N LYS A 170 1.62 -2.50 -12.37
CA LYS A 170 2.85 -2.61 -13.17
C LYS A 170 3.81 -1.47 -12.86
N GLY A 171 3.31 -0.23 -12.76
CA GLY A 171 4.11 0.92 -12.32
C GLY A 171 4.66 0.75 -10.91
N ALA A 172 3.87 0.25 -9.96
CA ALA A 172 4.29 -0.01 -8.59
C ALA A 172 5.47 -1.00 -8.53
N ALA A 173 5.43 -2.06 -9.35
CA ALA A 173 6.52 -3.03 -9.44
C ALA A 173 7.83 -2.40 -9.97
N VAL A 174 7.75 -1.55 -11.00
CA VAL A 174 8.91 -0.86 -11.57
C VAL A 174 9.48 0.17 -10.57
N ILE A 175 8.61 0.93 -9.90
CA ILE A 175 9.01 1.88 -8.83
C ILE A 175 9.72 1.13 -7.70
N PHE A 176 9.18 -0.01 -7.26
CA PHE A 176 9.80 -0.83 -6.23
C PHE A 176 11.18 -1.37 -6.65
N GLN A 177 11.33 -1.83 -7.89
CA GLN A 177 12.63 -2.26 -8.42
C GLN A 177 13.66 -1.14 -8.40
N GLU A 178 13.25 0.07 -8.78
CA GLU A 178 14.14 1.24 -8.81
C GLU A 178 14.52 1.71 -7.39
N ILE A 179 13.56 1.75 -6.46
CA ILE A 179 13.82 2.00 -5.03
C ILE A 179 14.88 1.03 -4.50
N ARG A 180 14.75 -0.26 -4.83
CA ARG A 180 15.73 -1.28 -4.45
C ARG A 180 17.09 -1.05 -5.10
N ARG A 181 17.13 -0.67 -6.38
CA ARG A 181 18.37 -0.36 -7.11
C ARG A 181 19.10 0.81 -6.47
N CYS A 182 18.37 1.82 -6.01
CA CYS A 182 18.91 3.00 -5.31
C CYS A 182 19.22 2.74 -3.82
N GLY A 183 18.91 1.55 -3.28
CA GLY A 183 19.14 1.21 -1.87
C GLY A 183 18.27 2.00 -0.89
N LEU A 184 17.15 2.54 -1.35
CA LEU A 184 16.26 3.35 -0.53
C LEU A 184 15.42 2.47 0.40
N LYS A 185 15.26 2.92 1.65
CA LYS A 185 14.47 2.25 2.68
C LYS A 185 13.00 2.65 2.58
N VAL A 186 12.35 2.25 1.48
CA VAL A 186 10.95 2.60 1.17
C VAL A 186 10.14 1.34 0.92
N ALA A 187 8.98 1.24 1.55
CA ALA A 187 8.03 0.15 1.30
C ALA A 187 6.92 0.62 0.33
N VAL A 188 6.58 -0.23 -0.64
CA VAL A 188 5.56 0.05 -1.67
C VAL A 188 4.42 -0.95 -1.56
N ALA A 189 3.19 -0.46 -1.34
CA ALA A 189 1.94 -1.21 -1.25
C ALA A 189 1.11 -1.00 -2.51
N GLY A 190 0.76 -2.10 -3.17
CA GLY A 190 -0.23 -2.10 -4.23
C GLY A 190 -1.63 -2.43 -3.70
N ILE A 191 -2.58 -1.52 -3.87
CA ILE A 191 -4.00 -1.74 -3.57
C ILE A 191 -4.75 -1.81 -4.88
N SER A 192 -5.10 -3.03 -5.27
CA SER A 192 -5.68 -3.30 -6.57
C SER A 192 -7.12 -2.82 -6.62
N LYS A 193 -7.41 -1.98 -7.62
CA LYS A 193 -8.72 -1.43 -7.92
C LYS A 193 -9.21 -1.98 -9.25
N THR A 194 -10.18 -2.89 -9.19
CA THR A 194 -10.91 -3.40 -10.35
C THR A 194 -12.42 -3.27 -10.14
N ILE A 195 -13.15 -2.93 -11.21
CA ILE A 195 -14.62 -2.95 -11.22
C ILE A 195 -15.09 -4.33 -11.69
N ASP A 196 -14.33 -4.95 -12.58
CA ASP A 196 -14.69 -6.17 -13.28
C ASP A 196 -14.42 -7.46 -12.45
N ASN A 197 -13.81 -7.33 -11.27
CA ASN A 197 -13.37 -8.43 -10.41
C ASN A 197 -12.36 -9.41 -11.07
N ASP A 198 -11.68 -8.98 -12.14
CA ASP A 198 -10.74 -9.82 -12.90
C ASP A 198 -9.38 -10.06 -12.21
N ILE A 199 -9.28 -9.91 -10.89
CA ILE A 199 -8.03 -10.20 -10.18
C ILE A 199 -8.00 -11.70 -9.89
N PRO A 200 -7.03 -12.46 -10.43
CA PRO A 200 -7.06 -13.93 -10.45
C PRO A 200 -6.91 -14.64 -9.09
N ILE A 201 -6.86 -13.89 -7.99
CA ILE A 201 -6.66 -14.39 -6.62
C ILE A 201 -7.85 -14.04 -5.69
N ILE A 202 -8.88 -13.37 -6.21
CA ILE A 202 -10.09 -13.02 -5.44
C ILE A 202 -11.20 -14.04 -5.74
N ASP A 203 -11.96 -14.39 -4.71
CA ASP A 203 -13.29 -15.02 -4.78
C ASP A 203 -14.31 -14.06 -4.13
#